data_AF-C0Z4E9-F1
#
_entry.id   AF-C0Z4E9-F1
#
_cell.length_a   1.000
_cell.length_b   1.000
_cell.length_c   1.000
_cell.angle_alpha   90.00
_cell.angle_beta   90.00
_cell.angle_gamma   90.00
#
_symmetry.space_group_name_H-M   'P 1'
#
loop_
_entity.id
_entity.type
_entity.pdbx_description
1 polymer ?
#
loop_
_entity_poly.entity_id
_entity_poly.type
_entity_poly.pdbx_seq_one_letter_code
_entity_poly.pdbx_strand_id
1 'polypeptide(L)'
;MNKFIGVVVFSLLTVIISGCNGTQSVNTPIEVTQESQKAPSQIWIQAYLNGSNKPQPELIESSEDKRQVEQIYKWINEGEKDQKITVSNIDRVYLLRFEFMRDGKIAESQNYLYVITTDSKLYAKHVEVNEKYNFDKYDSSKLSNLINEAGIEGWQELKSGVINNEVLPGSQISRSFISLASSG
;
A
#
# COMPACT_ATOMS: atom_id res chain seq x y z
N MET A 1 68.11 2.82 -41.24
CA MET A 1 67.26 3.61 -42.17
C MET A 1 66.03 4.04 -41.40
N ASN A 2 66.03 5.29 -40.95
CA ASN A 2 64.94 5.90 -40.18
C ASN A 2 63.95 6.60 -41.13
N LYS A 3 62.65 6.40 -40.89
CA LYS A 3 61.56 7.28 -41.33
C LYS A 3 60.60 7.38 -40.13
N PHE A 4 60.50 8.49 -39.40
CA PHE A 4 59.92 9.81 -39.71
C PHE A 4 58.49 9.94 -39.14
N ILE A 5 58.29 10.98 -38.30
CA ILE A 5 57.08 11.82 -38.12
C ILE A 5 55.90 11.15 -37.36
N GLY A 6 55.28 11.75 -36.34
CA GLY A 6 55.35 13.12 -35.88
C GLY A 6 54.64 13.32 -34.53
N VAL A 7 55.11 14.36 -33.86
CA VAL A 7 54.58 14.98 -32.64
C VAL A 7 53.28 15.69 -32.96
N VAL A 8 52.21 15.45 -32.18
CA VAL A 8 51.24 16.51 -31.82
C VAL A 8 50.67 16.20 -30.43
N VAL A 9 51.11 16.99 -29.45
CA VAL A 9 50.38 17.24 -28.21
C VAL A 9 49.27 18.24 -28.54
N PHE A 10 48.00 17.89 -28.36
CA PHE A 10 46.92 18.87 -28.35
C PHE A 10 45.82 18.46 -27.37
N SER A 11 45.83 19.16 -26.23
CA SER A 11 44.68 19.66 -25.47
C SER A 11 43.30 19.10 -25.83
N LEU A 12 42.64 18.45 -24.87
CA LEU A 12 41.17 18.56 -24.76
C LEU A 12 40.73 18.47 -23.30
N LEU A 13 40.78 19.63 -22.65
CA LEU A 13 39.88 19.95 -21.56
C LEU A 13 38.51 20.25 -22.20
N THR A 14 37.50 19.42 -21.97
CA THR A 14 36.09 19.82 -22.08
C THR A 14 35.27 19.04 -21.07
N VAL A 15 35.08 19.70 -19.93
CA VAL A 15 33.94 19.50 -19.04
C VAL A 15 32.68 19.77 -19.88
N ILE A 16 31.84 18.75 -20.09
CA ILE A 16 30.46 18.95 -20.52
C ILE A 16 29.56 18.48 -19.39
N ILE A 17 29.15 19.45 -18.59
CA ILE A 17 27.94 19.40 -17.77
C ILE A 17 26.78 19.31 -18.77
N SER A 18 26.09 18.18 -18.83
CA SER A 18 24.74 18.11 -19.37
C SER A 18 23.81 17.84 -18.21
N GLY A 19 23.18 18.90 -17.73
CA GLY A 19 22.06 18.82 -16.81
C GLY A 19 20.80 18.27 -17.47
N CYS A 20 19.91 17.80 -16.60
CA CYS A 20 18.47 17.62 -16.78
C CYS A 20 18.01 16.80 -18.00
N ASN A 21 17.78 15.50 -17.79
CA ASN A 21 16.54 14.91 -18.29
C ASN A 21 15.64 14.64 -17.08
N GLY A 22 14.64 15.50 -16.90
CA GLY A 22 13.46 15.13 -16.16
C GLY A 22 12.84 13.95 -16.88
N THR A 23 12.91 12.77 -16.28
CA THR A 23 12.16 11.62 -16.76
C THR A 23 10.69 11.97 -16.56
N GLN A 24 10.03 12.35 -17.65
CA GLN A 24 8.57 12.31 -17.74
C GLN A 24 8.15 10.93 -17.26
N SER A 25 7.42 10.88 -16.14
CA SER A 25 6.67 9.70 -15.75
C SER A 25 5.63 9.47 -16.85
N VAL A 26 5.99 8.65 -17.83
CA VAL A 26 5.04 8.09 -18.78
C VAL A 26 4.19 7.15 -17.96
N ASN A 27 2.96 7.59 -17.66
CA ASN A 27 1.88 6.78 -17.14
C ASN A 27 1.64 5.64 -18.13
N THR A 28 2.40 4.56 -17.95
CA THR A 28 2.15 3.29 -18.58
C THR A 28 1.17 2.58 -17.64
N PRO A 29 -0.04 2.22 -18.08
CA PRO A 29 -0.86 1.31 -17.32
C PRO A 29 -0.01 0.06 -17.09
N ILE A 30 0.24 -0.30 -15.84
CA ILE A 30 0.87 -1.57 -15.52
C ILE A 30 -0.11 -2.65 -15.95
N GLU A 31 0.08 -3.14 -17.17
CA GLU A 31 -0.47 -4.39 -17.63
C GLU A 31 0.09 -5.46 -16.70
N VAL A 32 -0.81 -6.05 -15.91
CA VAL A 32 -0.50 -7.09 -14.94
C VAL A 32 0.11 -8.26 -15.71
N THR A 33 1.44 -8.34 -15.75
CA THR A 33 2.12 -9.47 -16.37
C THR A 33 1.73 -10.73 -15.62
N GLN A 34 0.99 -11.57 -16.32
CA GLN A 34 0.24 -12.72 -15.86
C GLN A 34 1.17 -13.92 -15.61
N GLU A 35 2.24 -13.74 -14.82
CA GLU A 35 2.95 -14.85 -14.18
C GLU A 35 2.17 -15.15 -12.90
N SER A 36 1.56 -16.34 -12.78
CA SER A 36 0.55 -16.62 -11.74
C SER A 36 1.03 -16.13 -10.37
N GLN A 37 0.42 -15.06 -9.86
CA GLN A 37 0.75 -14.49 -8.56
C GLN A 37 0.59 -15.60 -7.54
N LYS A 38 1.72 -16.13 -7.05
CA LYS A 38 1.73 -17.03 -5.91
C LYS A 38 1.01 -16.29 -4.80
N ALA A 39 -0.05 -16.87 -4.24
CA ALA A 39 -0.86 -16.15 -3.29
C ALA A 39 -0.05 -15.81 -2.01
N PRO A 40 -0.37 -14.73 -1.30
CA PRO A 40 0.43 -14.32 -0.14
C PRO A 40 0.37 -15.38 0.95
N SER A 41 1.47 -15.48 1.70
CA SER A 41 1.62 -16.48 2.76
C SER A 41 1.34 -15.90 4.14
N GLN A 42 1.45 -14.59 4.30
CA GLN A 42 1.23 -13.89 5.55
C GLN A 42 0.60 -12.52 5.32
N ILE A 43 -0.19 -12.06 6.28
CA ILE A 43 -0.68 -10.69 6.37
C ILE A 43 -0.33 -10.09 7.73
N TRP A 44 0.07 -8.82 7.72
CA TRP A 44 0.18 -7.98 8.91
C TRP A 44 -0.86 -6.86 8.82
N ILE A 45 -1.66 -6.68 9.87
CA ILE A 45 -2.69 -5.64 9.94
C ILE A 45 -2.29 -4.63 11.01
N GLN A 46 -2.05 -3.40 10.57
CA GLN A 46 -1.63 -2.30 11.43
C GLN A 46 -2.67 -1.19 11.38
N ALA A 47 -2.98 -0.56 12.51
CA ALA A 47 -4.00 0.49 12.60
C ALA A 47 -3.40 1.84 12.95
N TYR A 48 -3.92 2.88 12.30
CA TYR A 48 -3.67 4.26 12.69
C TYR A 48 -4.63 4.65 13.82
N LEU A 49 -4.18 4.47 15.07
CA LEU A 49 -5.01 4.67 16.27
C LEU A 49 -4.93 6.11 16.79
N ASN A 50 -6.08 6.78 16.88
CA ASN A 50 -6.15 8.15 17.40
C ASN A 50 -5.56 8.23 18.82
N GLY A 51 -4.58 9.12 19.02
CA GLY A 51 -3.92 9.32 20.31
C GLY A 51 -2.74 8.38 20.55
N SER A 52 -2.38 7.51 19.60
CA SER A 52 -1.18 6.68 19.69
C SER A 52 0.08 7.53 19.76
N ASN A 53 0.93 7.24 20.75
CA ASN A 53 2.24 7.89 20.92
C ASN A 53 3.35 7.17 20.14
N LYS A 54 3.01 6.26 19.23
CA LYS A 54 3.98 5.53 18.40
C LYS A 54 4.18 6.23 17.05
N PRO A 55 5.41 6.20 16.51
CA PRO A 55 5.72 6.81 15.22
C PRO A 55 5.09 6.09 14.02
N GLN A 56 4.67 4.83 14.21
CA GLN A 56 4.20 3.94 13.16
C GLN A 56 2.80 3.42 13.52
N PRO A 57 1.99 2.99 12.54
CA PRO A 57 0.72 2.33 12.83
C PRO A 57 0.94 1.10 13.74
N GLU A 58 -0.03 0.86 14.62
CA GLU A 58 0.11 -0.19 15.64
C GLU A 58 -0.28 -1.53 15.06
N LEU A 59 0.59 -2.54 15.22
CA LEU A 59 0.24 -3.92 14.86
C LEU A 59 -0.94 -4.39 15.72
N ILE A 60 -2.03 -4.76 15.06
CA ILE A 60 -3.25 -5.27 15.70
C ILE A 60 -3.31 -6.79 15.59
N GLU A 61 -2.98 -7.32 14.42
CA GLU A 61 -3.10 -8.75 14.11
C GLU A 61 -2.06 -9.12 13.05
N SER A 62 -1.59 -10.37 13.09
CA SER A 62 -0.92 -11.01 11.96
C SER A 62 -1.45 -12.42 11.78
N SER A 63 -1.53 -12.88 10.54
CA SER A 63 -2.02 -14.22 10.22
C SER A 63 -1.18 -14.87 9.15
N GLU A 64 -0.92 -16.16 9.36
CA GLU A 64 -0.31 -17.08 8.39
C GLU A 64 -1.32 -18.17 7.97
N ASP A 65 -2.60 -18.05 8.38
CA ASP A 65 -3.65 -18.93 7.90
C ASP A 65 -3.83 -18.69 6.40
N LYS A 66 -3.33 -19.64 5.61
CA LYS A 66 -3.33 -19.56 4.16
C LYS A 66 -4.72 -19.24 3.59
N ARG A 67 -5.78 -19.88 4.08
CA ARG A 67 -7.13 -19.63 3.54
C ARG A 67 -7.57 -18.20 3.82
N GLN A 68 -7.33 -17.73 5.03
CA GLN A 68 -7.67 -16.37 5.43
C GLN A 68 -6.87 -15.34 4.61
N VAL A 69 -5.55 -15.49 4.55
CA VAL A 69 -4.63 -14.56 3.86
C VAL A 69 -4.95 -14.48 2.36
N GLU A 70 -5.11 -15.62 1.69
CA GLU A 70 -5.44 -15.67 0.27
C GLU A 70 -6.82 -15.07 -0.01
N GLN A 71 -7.79 -15.29 0.88
CA GLN A 71 -9.15 -14.78 0.72
C GLN A 71 -9.19 -13.25 0.86
N ILE A 72 -8.49 -12.67 1.84
CA ILE A 72 -8.38 -11.19 1.98
C ILE A 72 -7.71 -10.60 0.75
N TYR A 73 -6.60 -11.18 0.31
CA TYR A 73 -5.87 -10.69 -0.86
C TYR A 73 -6.73 -10.74 -2.13
N LYS A 74 -7.44 -11.85 -2.34
CA LYS A 74 -8.38 -12.01 -3.46
C LYS A 74 -9.46 -10.94 -3.43
N TRP A 75 -10.09 -10.75 -2.28
CA TRP A 75 -11.16 -9.79 -2.11
C TRP A 75 -10.76 -8.35 -2.43
N ILE A 76 -9.56 -7.93 -2.03
CA ILE A 76 -9.01 -6.62 -2.39
C ILE A 76 -8.92 -6.51 -3.91
N ASN A 77 -8.29 -7.49 -4.56
CA ASN A 77 -8.05 -7.47 -6.00
C ASN A 77 -9.31 -7.65 -6.88
N GLU A 78 -10.39 -8.20 -6.32
CA GLU A 78 -11.72 -8.31 -6.94
C GLU A 78 -12.63 -7.09 -6.69
N GLY A 79 -12.17 -6.11 -5.90
CA GLY A 79 -12.91 -4.87 -5.64
C GLY A 79 -13.20 -4.07 -6.91
N GLU A 80 -14.25 -3.25 -6.86
CA GLU A 80 -14.58 -2.32 -7.95
C GLU A 80 -13.48 -1.26 -8.05
N LYS A 81 -12.79 -1.20 -9.20
CA LYS A 81 -11.59 -0.39 -9.40
C LYS A 81 -11.91 1.08 -9.67
N ASP A 82 -10.85 1.89 -9.64
CA ASP A 82 -10.84 3.30 -10.05
C ASP A 82 -11.85 4.20 -9.32
N GLN A 83 -12.15 3.84 -8.07
CA GLN A 83 -13.03 4.59 -7.20
C GLN A 83 -12.32 5.81 -6.63
N LYS A 84 -13.14 6.81 -6.29
CA LYS A 84 -12.71 8.03 -5.61
C LYS A 84 -13.27 8.05 -4.20
N ILE A 85 -12.42 8.34 -3.23
CA ILE A 85 -12.84 8.45 -1.83
C ILE A 85 -12.88 9.91 -1.36
N THR A 86 -13.64 10.17 -0.30
CA THR A 86 -13.70 11.49 0.34
C THR A 86 -13.14 11.40 1.75
N VAL A 87 -12.08 12.17 2.03
CA VAL A 87 -11.35 12.15 3.32
C VAL A 87 -12.28 12.40 4.52
N SER A 88 -13.23 13.32 4.39
CA SER A 88 -14.17 13.67 5.48
C SER A 88 -15.04 12.52 5.96
N ASN A 89 -15.18 11.46 5.16
CA ASN A 89 -16.06 10.34 5.44
C ASN A 89 -15.29 9.12 5.94
N ILE A 90 -13.97 9.22 6.21
CA ILE A 90 -13.18 8.09 6.69
C ILE A 90 -13.24 8.01 8.21
N ASP A 91 -13.66 6.86 8.73
CA ASP A 91 -13.69 6.56 10.18
C ASP A 91 -12.38 5.88 10.63
N ARG A 92 -11.91 4.89 9.88
CA ARG A 92 -10.75 4.07 10.25
C ARG A 92 -9.81 3.86 9.09
N VAL A 93 -8.52 3.79 9.40
CA VAL A 93 -7.45 3.50 8.44
C VAL A 93 -6.54 2.42 8.99
N TYR A 94 -6.25 1.45 8.14
CA TYR A 94 -5.33 0.36 8.39
C TYR A 94 -4.27 0.32 7.29
N LEU A 95 -3.09 -0.14 7.64
CA LEU A 95 -2.04 -0.54 6.72
C LEU A 95 -1.97 -2.07 6.73
N LEU A 96 -2.28 -2.67 5.59
CA LEU A 96 -2.20 -4.11 5.37
C LEU A 96 -0.90 -4.40 4.63
N ARG A 97 -0.08 -5.32 5.15
CA ARG A 97 1.13 -5.79 4.48
C ARG A 97 1.01 -7.28 4.20
N PHE A 98 0.97 -7.63 2.92
CA PHE A 98 1.03 -9.01 2.44
C PHE A 98 2.47 -9.40 2.16
N GLU A 99 2.88 -10.58 2.62
CA GLU A 99 4.21 -11.13 2.36
C GLU A 99 4.12 -12.39 1.51
N PHE A 100 4.97 -12.43 0.48
CA PHE A 100 5.03 -13.52 -0.49
C PHE A 100 6.32 -14.29 -0.30
N MET A 101 6.19 -15.56 0.07
CA MET A 101 7.34 -16.40 0.43
C MET A 101 7.85 -17.23 -0.76
N ARG A 102 9.18 -17.22 -0.95
CA ARG A 102 9.90 -18.10 -1.87
C ARG A 102 11.05 -18.75 -1.09
N ASP A 103 11.10 -20.08 -1.12
CA ASP A 103 12.15 -20.87 -0.45
C ASP A 103 12.36 -20.52 1.03
N GLY A 104 11.25 -20.30 1.76
CA GLY A 104 11.26 -19.97 3.18
C GLY A 104 11.68 -18.54 3.52
N LYS A 105 11.85 -17.66 2.52
CA LYS A 105 12.19 -16.24 2.69
C LYS A 105 11.15 -15.34 2.06
N ILE A 106 11.02 -14.12 2.59
CA ILE A 106 10.19 -13.07 1.98
C ILE A 106 10.83 -12.68 0.65
N ALA A 107 10.13 -12.96 -0.45
CA ALA A 107 10.55 -12.57 -1.79
C ALA A 107 9.99 -11.20 -2.17
N GLU A 108 8.77 -10.90 -1.71
CA GLU A 108 8.06 -9.67 -2.02
C GLU A 108 7.14 -9.29 -0.85
N SER A 109 6.90 -7.99 -0.69
CA SER A 109 5.84 -7.47 0.17
C SER A 109 5.01 -6.46 -0.59
N GLN A 110 3.69 -6.55 -0.47
CA GLN A 110 2.75 -5.57 -1.02
C GLN A 110 2.00 -4.90 0.12
N ASN A 111 1.86 -3.57 0.04
CA ASN A 111 1.20 -2.80 1.07
C ASN A 111 -0.06 -2.14 0.53
N TYR A 112 -1.12 -2.17 1.33
CA TYR A 112 -2.38 -1.54 1.01
C TYR A 112 -2.82 -0.67 2.17
N LEU A 113 -3.21 0.58 1.87
CA LEU A 113 -4.11 1.28 2.78
C LEU A 113 -5.50 0.67 2.64
N TYR A 114 -6.11 0.40 3.78
CA TYR A 114 -7.48 -0.07 3.89
C TYR A 114 -8.26 0.90 4.75
N VAL A 115 -9.36 1.44 4.21
CA VAL A 115 -10.17 2.46 4.87
C VAL A 115 -11.60 1.98 5.04
N ILE A 116 -12.16 2.31 6.20
CA ILE A 116 -13.57 2.12 6.51
C ILE A 116 -14.18 3.51 6.63
N THR A 117 -15.20 3.78 5.84
CA THR A 117 -15.93 5.05 5.90
C THR A 117 -17.01 5.04 6.98
N THR A 118 -17.50 6.22 7.32
CA THR A 118 -18.57 6.42 8.32
C THR A 118 -19.90 5.77 7.92
N ASP A 119 -20.14 5.60 6.62
CA ASP A 119 -21.26 4.82 6.05
C ASP A 119 -20.92 3.32 5.87
N SER A 120 -19.83 2.85 6.49
CA SER A 120 -19.38 1.44 6.49
C SER A 120 -18.97 0.88 5.13
N LYS A 121 -18.67 1.74 4.15
CA LYS A 121 -18.03 1.30 2.92
C LYS A 121 -16.56 1.02 3.15
N LEU A 122 -16.04 0.11 2.35
CA LEU A 122 -14.70 -0.44 2.49
C LEU A 122 -13.92 -0.10 1.23
N TYR A 123 -12.75 0.49 1.38
CA TYR A 123 -11.87 0.75 0.25
C TYR A 123 -10.45 0.28 0.53
N ALA A 124 -9.77 -0.19 -0.50
CA ALA A 124 -8.36 -0.54 -0.45
C ALA A 124 -7.59 0.17 -1.56
N LYS A 125 -6.33 0.51 -1.31
CA LYS A 125 -5.43 1.06 -2.33
C LYS A 125 -4.02 0.56 -2.08
N HIS A 126 -3.40 0.03 -3.13
CA HIS A 126 -1.98 -0.32 -3.09
C HIS A 126 -1.14 0.94 -2.92
N VAL A 127 -0.17 0.90 -2.01
CA VAL A 127 0.70 2.04 -1.70
C VAL A 127 2.15 1.60 -1.56
N GLU A 128 3.07 2.46 -2.00
CA GLU A 128 4.48 2.34 -1.65
C GLU A 128 4.71 3.05 -0.32
N VAL A 129 4.92 2.26 0.74
CA VAL A 129 5.13 2.81 2.09
C VAL A 129 6.49 3.51 2.14
N ASN A 130 6.46 4.77 2.57
CA ASN A 130 7.63 5.61 2.78
C ASN A 130 7.52 6.33 4.14
N GLU A 131 8.49 7.17 4.47
CA GLU A 131 8.56 7.86 5.78
C GLU A 131 7.33 8.73 6.09
N LYS A 132 6.59 9.20 5.09
CA LYS A 132 5.41 10.05 5.28
C LYS A 132 4.17 9.29 5.79
N TYR A 133 4.22 7.95 5.77
CA TYR A 133 3.21 7.10 6.39
C TYR A 133 3.46 6.91 7.90
N ASN A 134 4.59 7.42 8.41
CA ASN A 134 4.93 7.46 9.82
C ASN A 134 4.70 8.87 10.37
N PHE A 135 4.26 8.95 11.63
CA PHE A 135 3.96 10.19 12.33
C PHE A 135 4.47 10.09 13.76
N ASP A 136 5.28 11.04 14.25
CA ASP A 136 5.80 11.06 15.64
C ASP A 136 4.74 10.68 16.70
N LYS A 137 3.51 11.17 16.48
CA LYS A 137 2.29 10.77 17.17
C LYS A 137 1.17 10.71 16.14
N TYR A 138 0.32 9.68 16.12
CA TYR A 138 -0.88 9.72 15.29
C TYR A 138 -2.09 10.28 16.05
N ASP A 139 -2.82 11.16 15.39
CA ASP A 139 -4.13 11.65 15.83
C ASP A 139 -4.99 11.95 14.59
N SER A 140 -6.29 12.12 14.80
CA SER A 140 -7.25 12.30 13.70
C SER A 140 -7.00 13.54 12.84
N SER A 141 -6.24 14.55 13.31
CA SER A 141 -5.89 15.71 12.48
C SER A 141 -4.92 15.34 11.35
N LYS A 142 -4.20 14.24 11.48
CA LYS A 142 -3.23 13.73 10.48
C LYS A 142 -3.86 12.86 9.41
N LEU A 143 -5.14 12.50 9.56
CA LEU A 143 -5.87 11.66 8.60
C LEU A 143 -5.81 12.22 7.17
N SER A 144 -6.03 13.53 7.01
CA SER A 144 -5.98 14.16 5.68
C SER A 144 -4.60 14.01 5.05
N ASN A 145 -3.53 14.21 5.81
CA ASN A 145 -2.16 14.06 5.30
C ASN A 145 -1.87 12.61 4.88
N LEU A 146 -2.27 11.63 5.70
CA LEU A 146 -2.13 10.21 5.40
C LEU A 146 -2.82 9.83 4.08
N ILE A 147 -4.07 10.26 3.91
CA ILE A 147 -4.85 9.91 2.72
C ILE A 147 -4.38 10.68 1.48
N ASN A 148 -3.95 11.93 1.64
CA ASN A 148 -3.42 12.72 0.54
C ASN A 148 -2.10 12.17 0.00
N GLU A 149 -1.26 11.57 0.85
CA GLU A 149 -0.04 10.88 0.40
C GLU A 149 -0.38 9.67 -0.48
N ALA A 150 -1.44 8.93 -0.14
CA ALA A 150 -1.93 7.86 -1.00
C ALA A 150 -2.67 8.40 -2.25
N GLY A 151 -3.24 9.60 -2.18
CA GLY A 151 -4.08 10.20 -3.20
C GLY A 151 -5.52 9.67 -3.17
N ILE A 152 -6.50 10.52 -3.52
CA ILE A 152 -7.94 10.23 -3.34
C ILE A 152 -8.59 9.43 -4.49
N GLU A 153 -7.87 9.14 -5.57
CA GLU A 153 -8.37 8.42 -6.76
C GLU A 153 -7.69 7.06 -6.89
N GLY A 154 -8.23 6.15 -7.71
CA GLY A 154 -7.62 4.83 -7.93
C GLY A 154 -7.79 3.86 -6.76
N TRP A 155 -8.84 4.03 -5.96
CA TRP A 155 -9.20 3.11 -4.87
C TRP A 155 -10.02 1.94 -5.40
N GLN A 156 -10.01 0.83 -4.67
CA GLN A 156 -10.84 -0.34 -4.91
C GLN A 156 -11.96 -0.37 -3.87
N GLU A 157 -13.23 -0.26 -4.27
CA GLU A 157 -14.37 -0.47 -3.37
C GLU A 157 -14.59 -1.96 -3.16
N LEU A 158 -14.63 -2.39 -1.90
CA LEU A 158 -14.84 -3.80 -1.53
C LEU A 158 -16.31 -4.01 -1.14
N LYS A 159 -16.84 -5.20 -1.41
CA LYS A 159 -18.20 -5.57 -0.98
C LYS A 159 -18.30 -5.56 0.55
N SER A 160 -19.44 -5.16 1.10
CA SER A 160 -19.67 -5.23 2.55
C SER A 160 -19.52 -6.67 3.08
N GLY A 161 -18.92 -6.84 4.25
CA GLY A 161 -18.71 -8.16 4.88
C GLY A 161 -17.47 -8.92 4.40
N VAL A 162 -16.73 -8.35 3.45
CA VAL A 162 -15.49 -8.90 2.89
C VAL A 162 -14.35 -8.91 3.91
N ILE A 163 -14.15 -7.86 4.69
CA ILE A 163 -13.23 -7.91 5.84
C ILE A 163 -14.07 -7.62 7.08
N ASN A 164 -14.55 -8.69 7.72
CA ASN A 164 -15.38 -8.61 8.90
C ASN A 164 -14.56 -8.80 10.20
N ASN A 165 -15.21 -8.65 11.36
CA ASN A 165 -14.58 -8.81 12.67
C ASN A 165 -14.06 -10.24 12.95
N GLU A 166 -14.48 -11.24 12.17
CA GLU A 166 -13.98 -12.61 12.25
C GLU A 166 -12.63 -12.74 11.54
N VAL A 167 -12.38 -11.89 10.53
CA VAL A 167 -11.15 -11.84 9.74
C VAL A 167 -10.09 -10.92 10.36
N LEU A 168 -10.51 -9.89 11.11
CA LEU A 168 -9.63 -9.01 11.90
C LEU A 168 -9.96 -9.09 13.40
N PRO A 169 -9.64 -10.21 14.09
CA PRO A 169 -9.99 -10.44 15.49
C PRO A 169 -9.13 -9.61 16.46
N GLY A 170 -9.24 -8.28 16.39
CA GLY A 170 -8.60 -7.34 17.31
C GLY A 170 -9.44 -6.10 17.61
N SER A 171 -10.59 -5.92 16.96
CA SER A 171 -11.47 -4.78 17.24
C SER A 171 -12.32 -5.05 18.49
N GLN A 172 -11.73 -4.87 19.67
CA GLN A 172 -12.50 -4.71 20.93
C GLN A 172 -13.37 -3.41 20.94
N ILE A 173 -13.56 -2.77 19.79
CA ILE A 173 -14.48 -1.63 19.57
C ILE A 173 -15.55 -2.03 18.55
N SER A 174 -16.39 -3.01 18.88
CA SER A 174 -17.81 -3.05 18.47
C SER A 174 -18.50 -4.32 19.00
N ARG A 175 -18.62 -4.46 20.34
CA ARG A 175 -19.55 -5.44 20.93
C ARG A 175 -21.03 -5.02 20.80
N SER A 176 -21.36 -4.05 19.93
CA SER A 176 -22.67 -3.39 19.97
C SER A 176 -23.53 -3.55 18.71
N PHE A 177 -23.03 -4.06 17.58
CA PHE A 177 -23.81 -4.02 16.33
C PHE A 177 -23.57 -5.21 15.39
N ILE A 178 -23.88 -6.44 15.81
CA ILE A 178 -24.34 -7.48 14.87
C ILE A 178 -25.46 -8.27 15.54
N SER A 179 -26.66 -7.70 15.47
CA SER A 179 -27.91 -8.45 15.41
C SER A 179 -28.59 -7.99 14.14
N LEU A 180 -29.06 -8.96 13.34
CA LEU A 180 -29.80 -8.82 12.07
C LEU A 180 -28.92 -8.81 10.82
N ALA A 181 -28.65 -10.01 10.31
CA ALA A 181 -28.97 -10.38 8.93
C ALA A 181 -28.65 -11.87 8.70
N SER A 182 -29.44 -12.76 9.29
CA SER A 182 -29.56 -14.15 8.84
C SER A 182 -31.02 -14.59 8.89
N SER A 183 -31.84 -13.92 8.09
CA SER A 183 -33.17 -14.41 7.70
C SER A 183 -33.61 -13.67 6.44
N GLY A 184 -33.52 -14.36 5.31
CA GLY A 184 -33.89 -13.91 3.97
C GLY A 184 -33.42 -14.92 2.95
#